data_AF-A0A5C2M5B3-F1
#
_entry.id   AF-A0A5C2M5B3-F1
#
_cell.length_a   1.000
_cell.length_b   1.000
_cell.length_c   1.000
_cell.angle_alpha   90.00
_cell.angle_beta   90.00
_cell.angle_gamma   90.00
#
_symmetry.space_group_name_H-M   'P 1'
#
loop_
_entity.id
_entity.type
_entity.pdbx_description
1 polymer ?
#
loop_
_entity_poly.entity_id
_entity_poly.type
_entity_poly.pdbx_seq_one_letter_code
_entity_poly.pdbx_strand_id
1 'polypeptide(L)'
;MLFHLIHTPYWIVLGMGVLLFLTVILGDVGAEEVDLEGDADPLEVEVDLEEGISFLTILHWLGVGRAPLILLLALDFSLLGVLGWFFNVLFYTLSGSWPGVVWSGVIAIAALLLALTIGGLCSRPLGQIFAQFSEDTSRDRLLGCSGHVSSAHIPRSGTGIGQVSVLDANRNRLILPAVLPPWATVTPQHGQEILIIDRQENEYIVVAKDSLDEATWLRQQRQSQIKDSEES
;
A
#
# COMPACT_ATOMS: atom_id res chain seq x y z
N MET A 1 16.41 -9.86 37.48
CA MET A 1 15.66 -10.92 36.78
C MET A 1 15.18 -10.47 35.40
N LEU A 2 14.61 -9.27 35.21
CA LEU A 2 14.26 -8.73 33.87
C LEU A 2 15.43 -8.06 33.12
N PHE A 3 16.33 -7.37 33.84
CA PHE A 3 17.45 -6.61 33.27
C PHE A 3 18.79 -7.34 33.41
N HIS A 4 18.83 -8.62 33.05
CA HIS A 4 20.10 -9.32 32.92
C HIS A 4 20.73 -9.00 31.55
N LEU A 5 22.06 -8.86 31.48
CA LEU A 5 22.78 -8.54 30.22
C LEU A 5 22.53 -9.55 29.10
N ILE A 6 21.97 -10.72 29.42
CA ILE A 6 21.61 -11.73 28.44
C ILE A 6 20.34 -11.37 27.65
N HIS A 7 19.52 -10.46 28.17
CA HIS A 7 18.26 -10.06 27.56
C HIS A 7 18.37 -8.80 26.70
N THR A 8 19.44 -8.02 26.85
CA THR A 8 19.65 -6.78 26.09
C THR A 8 19.52 -6.93 24.57
N PRO A 9 20.04 -7.97 23.89
CA PRO A 9 19.84 -8.09 22.44
C PRO A 9 18.35 -8.18 22.07
N TYR A 10 17.55 -8.90 22.85
CA TYR A 10 16.12 -9.05 22.59
C TYR A 10 15.34 -7.77 22.84
N TRP A 11 15.72 -7.00 23.86
CA TRP A 11 15.13 -5.68 24.11
C TRP A 11 15.46 -4.67 23.01
N ILE A 12 16.68 -4.72 22.45
CA ILE A 12 17.07 -3.86 21.32
C ILE A 12 16.22 -4.20 20.10
N VAL A 13 16.11 -5.48 19.75
CA VAL A 13 15.33 -5.93 18.60
C VAL A 13 13.84 -5.62 18.80
N LEU A 14 13.30 -5.84 20.00
CA LEU A 14 11.92 -5.46 20.34
C LEU A 14 11.69 -3.95 20.21
N GLY A 15 12.61 -3.14 20.76
CA GLY A 15 12.55 -1.69 20.66
C GLY A 15 12.59 -1.20 19.21
N MET A 16 13.40 -1.84 18.36
CA MET A 16 13.44 -1.56 16.93
C MET A 16 12.11 -1.92 16.24
N GLY A 17 11.53 -3.10 16.54
CA GLY A 17 10.22 -3.48 16.01
C GLY A 17 9.11 -2.50 16.40
N VAL A 18 9.08 -2.07 17.67
CA VAL A 18 8.13 -1.06 18.16
C VAL A 18 8.36 0.30 17.49
N LEU A 19 9.61 0.72 17.32
CA LEU A 19 9.94 1.96 16.61
C LEU A 19 9.40 1.93 15.17
N LEU A 20 9.59 0.81 14.46
CA LEU A 20 9.06 0.66 13.10
C LEU A 20 7.53 0.72 13.08
N PHE A 21 6.83 0.08 14.03
CA PHE A 21 5.39 0.24 14.15
C PHE A 21 4.99 1.71 14.40
N LEU A 22 5.70 2.41 15.28
CA LEU A 22 5.47 3.83 15.51
C LEU A 22 5.65 4.64 14.22
N THR A 23 6.66 4.36 13.40
CA THR A 23 6.82 5.04 12.10
C THR A 23 5.65 4.79 11.15
N VAL A 24 5.07 3.59 11.15
CA VAL A 24 3.89 3.28 10.32
C VAL A 24 2.61 3.92 10.86
N ILE A 25 2.49 4.08 12.18
CA ILE A 25 1.29 4.65 12.82
C ILE A 25 1.32 6.20 12.79
N LEU A 26 2.50 6.80 13.01
CA LEU A 26 2.70 8.24 13.07
C LEU A 26 3.01 8.84 11.69
N GLY A 27 3.67 8.06 10.82
CA GLY A 27 3.93 8.43 9.44
C GLY A 27 2.70 8.13 8.60
N ASP A 28 2.19 9.15 7.93
CA ASP A 28 1.28 9.00 6.80
C ASP A 28 2.04 8.28 5.67
N VAL A 29 2.12 6.95 5.74
CA VAL A 29 2.64 6.09 4.67
C VAL A 29 1.58 6.09 3.54
N GLY A 30 1.44 7.26 2.91
CA GLY A 30 0.39 7.59 1.97
C GLY A 30 0.58 8.88 1.17
N ALA A 31 1.48 9.81 1.55
CA ALA A 31 1.56 11.11 0.85
C ALA A 31 2.94 11.59 0.43
N GLU A 32 4.03 10.92 0.79
CA GLU A 32 5.30 11.13 0.12
C GLU A 32 5.84 9.75 -0.21
N GLU A 33 5.83 9.42 -1.50
CA GLU A 33 6.83 8.53 -2.06
C GLU A 33 8.13 8.92 -1.38
N VAL A 34 8.63 8.04 -0.50
CA VAL A 34 10.04 8.10 -0.16
C VAL A 34 10.70 7.87 -1.51
N ASP A 35 11.09 8.96 -2.17
CA ASP A 35 12.00 8.99 -3.29
C ASP A 35 13.28 8.30 -2.81
N LEU A 36 13.24 6.97 -2.88
CA LEU A 36 14.39 6.14 -3.17
C LEU A 36 14.62 6.20 -4.69
N GLU A 37 14.56 7.40 -5.29
CA GLU A 37 15.36 7.78 -6.45
C GLU A 37 16.83 7.92 -6.01
N GLY A 38 17.33 6.89 -5.33
CA GLY A 38 18.75 6.75 -5.03
C GLY A 38 19.31 5.73 -5.99
N ASP A 39 19.20 5.96 -7.31
CA ASP A 39 19.88 5.21 -8.39
C ASP A 39 20.13 3.74 -8.04
N ALA A 40 19.10 3.10 -7.51
CA ALA A 40 19.07 1.67 -7.36
C ALA A 40 18.50 1.22 -8.69
N ASP A 41 19.39 1.25 -9.69
CA ASP A 41 19.38 0.27 -10.76
C ASP A 41 18.82 -1.01 -10.13
N PRO A 42 17.79 -1.66 -10.69
CA PRO A 42 17.40 -2.98 -10.24
C PRO A 42 18.63 -3.83 -10.47
N LEU A 43 19.50 -3.86 -9.45
CA LEU A 43 20.52 -4.84 -9.26
C LEU A 43 19.65 -6.08 -9.17
N GLU A 44 19.42 -6.68 -10.33
CA GLU A 44 19.63 -8.09 -10.55
C GLU A 44 20.91 -8.41 -9.80
N VAL A 45 20.79 -8.51 -8.47
CA VAL A 45 21.72 -9.25 -7.67
C VAL A 45 21.40 -10.68 -8.08
N GLU A 46 21.92 -11.05 -9.25
CA GLU A 46 22.18 -12.42 -9.62
C GLU A 46 23.27 -12.87 -8.62
N VAL A 47 22.84 -13.06 -7.36
CA VAL A 47 23.60 -13.86 -6.43
C VAL A 47 23.40 -15.26 -6.98
N ASP A 48 24.35 -15.68 -7.81
CA ASP A 48 24.49 -17.05 -8.24
C ASP A 48 24.90 -17.88 -7.00
N LEU A 49 23.93 -18.08 -6.11
CA LEU A 49 24.00 -19.05 -5.03
C LEU A 49 23.76 -20.39 -5.71
N GLU A 50 24.85 -20.94 -6.26
CA GLU A 50 24.93 -22.35 -6.63
C GLU A 50 24.33 -23.19 -5.49
N GLU A 51 23.25 -23.89 -5.82
CA GLU A 51 22.53 -24.87 -5.02
C GLU A 51 21.95 -24.39 -3.67
N GLY A 52 20.67 -23.98 -3.69
CA GLY A 52 19.79 -24.36 -2.58
C GLY A 52 18.52 -23.57 -2.39
N ILE A 53 18.55 -22.23 -2.35
CA ILE A 53 17.39 -21.42 -1.97
C ILE A 53 17.49 -20.05 -2.66
N SER A 54 16.58 -19.77 -3.61
CA SER A 54 16.54 -18.45 -4.26
C SER A 54 16.11 -17.37 -3.26
N PHE A 55 16.81 -16.24 -3.22
CA PHE A 55 16.51 -15.10 -2.35
C PHE A 55 15.06 -14.60 -2.53
N LEU A 56 14.53 -14.66 -3.76
CA LEU A 56 13.13 -14.36 -4.06
C LEU A 56 12.15 -15.32 -3.37
N THR A 57 12.54 -16.58 -3.19
CA THR A 57 11.74 -17.57 -2.44
C THR A 57 11.68 -17.22 -0.95
N ILE A 58 12.79 -16.73 -0.39
CA ILE A 58 12.87 -16.27 1.01
C ILE A 58 12.02 -15.01 1.20
N LEU A 59 12.10 -14.03 0.28
CA LEU A 59 11.29 -12.82 0.30
C LEU A 59 9.79 -13.12 0.19
N HIS A 60 9.40 -13.98 -0.75
CA HIS A 60 7.99 -14.38 -0.89
C HIS A 60 7.48 -15.15 0.34
N TRP A 61 8.34 -15.95 0.98
CA TRP A 61 8.05 -16.62 2.24
C TRP A 61 7.90 -15.65 3.42
N LEU A 62 8.73 -14.60 3.44
CA LEU A 62 8.65 -13.48 4.38
C LEU A 62 7.41 -12.60 4.17
N GLY A 63 6.62 -12.86 3.12
CA GLY A 63 5.38 -12.13 2.84
C GLY A 63 5.59 -10.85 2.01
N VAL A 64 6.78 -10.64 1.46
CA VAL A 64 7.07 -9.52 0.55
C VAL A 64 6.14 -9.59 -0.65
N GLY A 65 5.45 -8.48 -0.93
CA GLY A 65 4.40 -8.38 -1.95
C GLY A 65 2.97 -8.54 -1.44
N ARG A 66 2.76 -8.88 -0.16
CA ARG A 66 1.41 -8.94 0.46
C ARG A 66 1.10 -7.74 1.33
N ALA A 67 2.08 -7.23 2.08
CA ALA A 67 1.95 -6.09 2.97
C ALA A 67 3.20 -5.19 2.86
N PRO A 68 3.12 -3.90 3.27
CA PRO A 68 4.28 -3.02 3.31
C PRO A 68 5.45 -3.67 4.04
N LEU A 69 6.64 -3.72 3.41
CA LEU A 69 7.82 -4.41 3.93
C LEU A 69 8.16 -3.97 5.37
N ILE A 70 8.03 -2.68 5.64
CA ILE A 70 8.30 -2.06 6.95
C ILE A 70 7.41 -2.68 8.03
N LEU A 71 6.16 -2.99 7.72
CA LEU A 71 5.21 -3.56 8.68
C LEU A 71 5.53 -5.02 9.00
N LEU A 72 5.94 -5.80 7.99
CA LEU A 72 6.38 -7.19 8.18
C LEU A 72 7.65 -7.23 9.02
N LEU A 73 8.62 -6.37 8.71
CA LEU A 73 9.87 -6.29 9.46
C LEU A 73 9.63 -5.85 10.92
N ALA A 74 8.72 -4.90 11.14
CA ALA A 74 8.31 -4.47 12.48
C ALA A 74 7.71 -5.62 13.30
N LEU A 75 6.88 -6.44 12.66
CA LEU A 75 6.26 -7.61 13.26
C LEU A 75 7.31 -8.69 13.59
N ASP A 76 8.19 -9.01 12.65
CA ASP A 76 9.22 -10.03 12.82
C ASP A 76 10.22 -9.67 13.92
N PHE A 77 10.67 -8.42 13.98
CA PHE A 77 11.54 -7.95 15.06
C PHE A 77 10.82 -7.93 16.42
N SER A 78 9.55 -7.54 16.45
CA SER A 78 8.76 -7.58 17.68
C SER A 78 8.59 -9.02 18.18
N LEU A 79 8.29 -9.96 17.30
CA LEU A 79 8.18 -11.40 17.61
C LEU A 79 9.52 -11.97 18.06
N LEU A 80 10.61 -11.67 17.37
CA LEU A 80 11.95 -12.14 17.73
C LEU A 80 12.36 -11.66 19.13
N GLY A 81 12.11 -10.39 19.45
CA GLY A 81 12.38 -9.83 20.76
C GLY A 81 11.57 -10.51 21.87
N VAL A 82 10.25 -10.68 21.67
CA VAL A 82 9.37 -11.32 22.65
C VAL A 82 9.69 -12.80 22.83
N LEU A 83 9.79 -13.56 21.72
CA LEU A 83 10.06 -15.00 21.76
C LEU A 83 11.44 -15.32 22.31
N GLY A 84 12.46 -14.56 21.90
CA GLY A 84 13.81 -14.73 22.39
C GLY A 84 13.94 -14.42 23.88
N TRP A 85 13.29 -13.36 24.37
CA TRP A 85 13.21 -13.11 25.82
C TRP A 85 12.46 -14.24 26.54
N PHE A 86 11.29 -14.63 26.04
CA PHE A 86 10.45 -15.68 26.61
C PHE A 86 11.20 -17.01 26.75
N PHE A 87 11.89 -17.45 25.70
CA PHE A 87 12.65 -18.70 25.74
C PHE A 87 13.85 -18.65 26.68
N ASN A 88 14.52 -17.49 26.84
CA ASN A 88 15.58 -17.37 27.84
C ASN A 88 15.05 -17.48 29.28
N VAL A 89 13.88 -16.88 29.55
CA VAL A 89 13.22 -17.00 30.86
C VAL A 89 12.74 -18.43 31.09
N LEU A 90 12.17 -19.08 30.08
CA LEU A 90 11.74 -20.47 30.15
C LEU A 90 12.93 -21.41 30.43
N PHE A 91 14.06 -21.20 29.75
CA PHE A 91 15.29 -21.96 29.98
C PHE A 91 15.80 -21.80 31.41
N TYR A 92 15.83 -20.56 31.93
CA TYR A 92 16.21 -20.29 33.31
C TYR A 92 15.29 -21.01 34.31
N THR A 93 13.99 -21.01 34.04
CA THR A 93 12.97 -21.65 34.89
C THR A 93 13.13 -23.18 34.93
N LEU A 94 13.52 -23.80 33.81
CA LEU A 94 13.72 -25.25 33.71
C LEU A 94 15.09 -25.70 34.23
N SER A 95 16.15 -24.96 33.90
CA SER A 95 17.54 -25.36 34.17
C SER A 95 18.09 -24.80 35.48
N GLY A 96 17.44 -23.79 36.07
CA GLY A 96 17.92 -23.08 37.28
C GLY A 96 19.14 -22.17 37.05
N SER A 97 19.68 -22.13 35.83
CA SER A 97 20.83 -21.33 35.43
C SER A 97 20.55 -20.59 34.13
N TRP A 98 21.18 -19.42 33.96
CA TRP A 98 21.10 -18.68 32.70
C TRP A 98 21.78 -19.46 31.56
N PRO A 99 21.23 -19.42 30.34
CA PRO A 99 21.83 -20.12 29.21
C PRO A 99 23.23 -19.55 28.93
N GLY A 100 24.20 -20.42 28.72
CA GLY A 100 25.52 -20.01 28.22
C GLY A 100 25.43 -19.50 26.78
N VAL A 101 26.56 -19.04 26.21
CA VAL A 101 26.62 -18.48 24.86
C VAL A 101 26.06 -19.45 23.80
N VAL A 102 26.42 -20.73 23.88
CA VAL A 102 25.98 -21.77 22.93
C VAL A 102 24.45 -21.94 22.98
N TRP A 103 23.90 -22.13 24.17
CA TRP A 103 22.45 -22.29 24.35
C TRP A 103 21.66 -21.02 24.00
N SER A 104 22.24 -19.85 24.27
CA SER A 104 21.65 -18.57 23.85
C SER A 104 21.58 -18.44 22.33
N GLY A 105 22.62 -18.90 21.61
CA GLY A 105 22.61 -18.97 20.15
C GLY A 105 21.54 -19.91 19.60
N VAL A 106 21.38 -21.09 20.21
CA VAL A 106 20.32 -22.04 19.84
C VAL A 106 18.93 -21.44 20.08
N ILE A 107 18.72 -20.78 21.22
CA ILE A 107 17.47 -20.09 21.53
C ILE A 107 17.19 -18.97 20.52
N ALA A 108 18.20 -18.18 20.14
CA ALA A 108 18.06 -17.11 19.16
C ALA A 108 17.68 -17.65 17.78
N ILE A 109 18.31 -18.74 17.31
CA ILE A 109 17.96 -19.37 16.03
C ILE A 109 16.53 -19.92 16.08
N ALA A 110 16.16 -20.61 17.16
CA ALA A 110 14.80 -21.13 17.33
C ALA A 110 13.75 -20.01 17.36
N ALA A 111 14.04 -18.91 18.06
CA ALA A 111 13.19 -17.72 18.11
C ALA A 111 13.07 -17.06 16.74
N LEU A 112 14.15 -16.98 15.97
CA LEU A 112 14.16 -16.41 14.62
C LEU A 112 13.29 -17.23 13.67
N LEU A 113 13.48 -18.55 13.60
CA LEU A 113 12.67 -19.41 12.74
C LEU A 113 11.19 -19.34 13.12
N LEU A 114 10.88 -19.29 14.41
CA LEU A 114 9.51 -19.18 14.88
C LEU A 114 8.90 -17.79 14.61
N ALA A 115 9.68 -16.72 14.77
CA ALA A 115 9.25 -15.36 14.45
C ALA A 115 8.90 -15.23 12.97
N LEU A 116 9.79 -15.66 12.08
CA LEU A 116 9.59 -15.57 10.63
C LEU A 116 8.43 -16.45 10.13
N THR A 117 8.24 -17.64 10.71
CA THR A 117 7.08 -18.47 10.37
C THR A 117 5.78 -17.80 10.80
N ILE A 118 5.69 -17.31 12.03
CA ILE A 118 4.50 -16.62 12.55
C ILE A 118 4.25 -15.32 11.77
N GLY A 119 5.29 -14.52 11.51
CA GLY A 119 5.22 -13.30 10.73
C GLY A 119 4.76 -13.55 9.30
N GLY A 120 5.29 -14.57 8.64
CA GLY A 120 4.85 -15.03 7.33
C GLY A 120 3.38 -15.49 7.32
N LEU A 121 2.91 -16.18 8.36
CA LEU A 121 1.49 -16.53 8.50
C LEU A 121 0.60 -15.28 8.67
N CYS A 122 1.03 -14.33 9.50
CA CYS A 122 0.35 -13.07 9.74
C CYS A 122 0.37 -12.13 8.51
N SER A 123 1.35 -12.26 7.61
CA SER A 123 1.42 -11.45 6.38
C SER A 123 0.17 -11.55 5.50
N ARG A 124 -0.51 -12.70 5.52
CA ARG A 124 -1.69 -12.97 4.70
C ARG A 124 -2.91 -12.13 5.12
N PRO A 125 -3.40 -12.21 6.37
CA PRO A 125 -4.52 -11.39 6.80
C PRO A 125 -4.17 -9.89 6.80
N LEU A 126 -2.94 -9.51 7.18
CA LEU A 126 -2.53 -8.12 7.11
C LEU A 126 -2.58 -7.60 5.67
N GLY A 127 -2.06 -8.36 4.70
CA GLY A 127 -2.08 -7.95 3.30
C GLY A 127 -3.48 -7.76 2.73
N GLN A 128 -4.44 -8.60 3.12
CA GLN A 128 -5.84 -8.45 2.70
C GLN A 128 -6.47 -7.16 3.24
N ILE A 129 -6.17 -6.80 4.50
CA ILE A 129 -6.67 -5.58 5.12
C ILE A 129 -6.06 -4.35 4.43
N PHE A 130 -4.75 -4.36 4.18
CA PHE A 130 -4.07 -3.26 3.50
C PHE A 130 -4.44 -3.12 2.02
N ALA A 131 -4.71 -4.22 1.32
CA ALA A 131 -5.19 -4.19 -0.06
C ALA A 131 -6.53 -3.44 -0.18
N GLN A 132 -7.45 -3.60 0.80
CA GLN A 132 -8.72 -2.86 0.82
C GLN A 132 -8.51 -1.35 0.99
N PHE A 133 -7.52 -0.94 1.79
CA PHE A 133 -7.18 0.47 1.95
C PHE A 133 -6.45 1.06 0.74
N SER A 134 -5.62 0.25 0.05
CA SER A 134 -4.95 0.66 -1.19
C SER A 134 -5.91 0.79 -2.37
N GLU A 135 -7.00 0.01 -2.40
CA GLU A 135 -8.01 0.07 -3.46
C GLU A 135 -8.91 1.31 -3.35
N ASP A 136 -9.08 1.87 -2.16
CA ASP A 136 -9.69 3.21 -1.98
C ASP A 136 -8.81 4.35 -2.50
N THR A 137 -7.55 4.06 -2.83
CA THR A 137 -6.62 4.97 -3.52
C THR A 137 -6.47 4.69 -5.01
N SER A 138 -7.18 3.70 -5.58
CA SER A 138 -7.12 3.45 -7.02
C SER A 138 -7.75 4.62 -7.77
N ARG A 139 -6.87 5.49 -8.25
CA ARG A 139 -7.17 6.80 -8.86
C ARG A 139 -8.03 6.69 -10.12
N ASP A 140 -8.07 5.51 -10.73
CA ASP A 140 -8.83 5.21 -11.94
C ASP A 140 -10.17 4.51 -11.65
N ARG A 141 -10.45 4.13 -10.39
CA ARG A 141 -11.71 3.46 -9.99
C ARG A 141 -12.95 4.32 -10.26
N LEU A 142 -12.75 5.62 -10.32
CA LEU A 142 -13.79 6.62 -10.53
C LEU A 142 -14.05 6.94 -12.01
N LEU A 143 -13.19 6.46 -12.92
CA LEU A 143 -13.40 6.64 -14.36
C LEU A 143 -14.65 5.88 -14.81
N GLY A 144 -15.52 6.54 -15.56
CA GLY A 144 -16.81 5.99 -15.99
C GLY A 144 -17.91 6.02 -14.92
N CYS A 145 -17.62 6.47 -13.69
CA CYS A 145 -18.65 6.63 -12.68
C CYS A 145 -19.46 7.91 -12.93
N SER A 146 -20.78 7.83 -12.70
CA SER A 146 -21.66 8.99 -12.72
C SER A 146 -21.78 9.60 -11.32
N GLY A 147 -21.74 10.93 -11.24
CA GLY A 147 -21.87 11.69 -10.00
C GLY A 147 -22.79 12.89 -10.15
N HIS A 148 -22.81 13.76 -9.15
CA HIS A 148 -23.57 15.00 -9.15
C HIS A 148 -22.67 16.19 -8.83
N VAL A 149 -22.88 17.33 -9.48
CA VAL A 149 -22.14 18.56 -9.16
C VAL A 149 -22.49 19.04 -7.74
N SER A 150 -21.47 19.27 -6.92
CA SER A 150 -21.61 19.80 -5.55
C SER A 150 -21.22 21.28 -5.45
N SER A 151 -20.43 21.81 -6.38
CA SER A 151 -20.19 23.26 -6.53
C SER A 151 -21.31 23.95 -7.31
N ALA A 152 -21.30 25.30 -7.33
CA ALA A 152 -22.29 26.08 -8.08
C ALA A 152 -22.29 25.75 -9.59
N HIS A 153 -21.10 25.65 -10.18
CA HIS A 153 -20.85 25.18 -11.53
C HIS A 153 -19.49 24.48 -11.60
N ILE A 154 -19.23 23.74 -12.67
CA ILE A 154 -17.89 23.20 -12.97
C ILE A 154 -17.18 24.15 -13.94
N PRO A 155 -16.03 24.74 -13.56
CA PRO A 155 -15.25 25.60 -14.44
C PRO A 155 -14.50 24.80 -15.52
N ARG A 156 -14.01 25.50 -16.54
CA ARG A 156 -13.14 24.91 -17.56
C ARG A 156 -11.72 24.75 -17.04
N SER A 157 -11.01 23.74 -17.54
CA SER A 157 -9.59 23.50 -17.24
C SER A 157 -8.77 24.80 -17.28
N GLY A 158 -8.07 25.10 -16.19
CA GLY A 158 -7.22 26.29 -16.05
C GLY A 158 -7.91 27.58 -15.56
N THR A 159 -9.23 27.59 -15.36
CA THR A 159 -9.96 28.78 -14.83
C THR A 159 -10.32 28.67 -13.34
N GLY A 160 -10.27 27.47 -12.77
CA GLY A 160 -10.59 27.18 -11.38
C GLY A 160 -10.93 25.70 -11.19
N ILE A 161 -11.35 25.33 -9.98
CA ILE A 161 -11.66 23.95 -9.60
C ILE A 161 -13.13 23.86 -9.16
N GLY A 162 -13.89 22.95 -9.75
CA GLY A 162 -15.24 22.58 -9.32
C GLY A 162 -15.23 21.39 -8.37
N GLN A 163 -16.34 21.11 -7.71
CA GLN A 163 -16.48 19.93 -6.86
C GLN A 163 -17.64 19.06 -7.32
N VAL A 164 -17.39 17.76 -7.41
CA VAL A 164 -18.40 16.75 -7.75
C VAL A 164 -18.47 15.70 -6.66
N SER A 165 -19.67 15.20 -6.42
CA SER A 165 -19.89 14.07 -5.52
C SER A 165 -20.19 12.83 -6.33
N VAL A 166 -19.31 11.84 -6.23
CA VAL A 166 -19.39 10.60 -6.99
C VAL A 166 -19.55 9.43 -6.03
N LEU A 167 -20.35 8.47 -6.44
CA LEU A 167 -20.44 7.18 -5.76
C LEU A 167 -19.50 6.21 -6.44
N ASP A 168 -18.69 5.59 -5.62
CA ASP A 168 -17.76 4.59 -6.10
C ASP A 168 -18.41 3.20 -6.26
N ALA A 169 -17.70 2.23 -6.83
CA ALA A 169 -18.14 0.83 -6.95
C ALA A 169 -18.60 0.24 -5.60
N ASN A 170 -17.93 0.65 -4.51
CA ASN A 170 -18.26 0.26 -3.14
C ASN A 170 -19.37 1.11 -2.49
N ARG A 171 -20.03 1.99 -3.25
CA ARG A 171 -21.05 2.96 -2.79
C ARG A 171 -20.56 3.97 -1.76
N ASN A 172 -19.26 4.17 -1.67
CA ASN A 172 -18.67 5.26 -0.89
C ASN A 172 -18.90 6.58 -1.64
N ARG A 173 -19.34 7.62 -0.92
CA ARG A 173 -19.56 8.96 -1.49
C ARG A 173 -18.30 9.79 -1.31
N LEU A 174 -17.65 10.12 -2.43
CA LEU A 174 -16.44 10.92 -2.45
C LEU A 174 -16.74 12.31 -3.02
N ILE A 175 -16.04 13.34 -2.52
CA ILE A 175 -16.07 14.69 -3.08
C ILE A 175 -14.72 14.92 -3.76
N LEU A 176 -14.76 15.17 -5.07
CA LEU A 176 -13.57 15.22 -5.91
C LEU A 176 -13.47 16.59 -6.60
N PRO A 177 -12.24 17.11 -6.81
CA PRO A 177 -12.01 18.25 -7.67
C PRO A 177 -12.27 17.84 -9.12
N ALA A 178 -13.04 18.65 -9.85
CA ALA A 178 -13.39 18.37 -11.23
C ALA A 178 -13.36 19.62 -12.11
N VAL A 179 -13.02 19.40 -13.38
CA VAL A 179 -12.95 20.42 -14.42
C VAL A 179 -13.58 19.93 -15.72
N LEU A 180 -14.08 20.87 -16.51
CA LEU A 180 -14.55 20.59 -17.86
C LEU A 180 -13.39 20.58 -18.85
N PRO A 181 -13.38 19.64 -19.80
CA PRO A 181 -12.41 19.65 -20.87
C PRO A 181 -12.63 20.88 -21.78
N PRO A 182 -11.60 21.34 -22.51
CA PRO A 182 -11.67 22.56 -23.31
C PRO A 182 -12.70 22.50 -24.45
N TRP A 183 -13.03 21.29 -24.90
CA TRP A 183 -14.01 21.04 -25.96
C TRP A 183 -15.46 20.93 -25.46
N ALA A 184 -15.69 20.85 -24.14
CA ALA A 184 -17.04 20.73 -23.60
C ALA A 184 -17.85 22.01 -23.81
N THR A 185 -19.08 21.83 -24.28
CA THR A 185 -20.01 22.93 -24.57
C THR A 185 -20.96 23.17 -23.40
N VAL A 186 -21.36 22.11 -22.71
CA VAL A 186 -22.32 22.17 -21.60
C VAL A 186 -21.59 22.34 -20.28
N THR A 187 -21.96 23.38 -19.53
CA THR A 187 -21.44 23.64 -18.18
C THR A 187 -22.45 23.12 -17.14
N PRO A 188 -22.21 21.95 -16.51
CA PRO A 188 -23.12 21.42 -15.52
C PRO A 188 -23.11 22.27 -14.24
N GLN A 189 -24.31 22.46 -13.69
CA GLN A 189 -24.59 23.24 -12.48
C GLN A 189 -24.85 22.33 -11.29
N HIS A 190 -24.86 22.91 -10.09
CA HIS A 190 -25.17 22.22 -8.83
C HIS A 190 -26.35 21.24 -8.96
N GLY A 191 -26.12 19.99 -8.55
CA GLY A 191 -27.11 18.91 -8.57
C GLY A 191 -27.32 18.22 -9.92
N GLN A 192 -26.69 18.68 -11.00
CA GLN A 192 -26.77 17.99 -12.29
C GLN A 192 -25.86 16.76 -12.32
N GLU A 193 -26.28 15.75 -13.07
CA GLU A 193 -25.50 14.53 -13.27
C GLU A 193 -24.32 14.76 -14.22
N ILE A 194 -23.18 14.18 -13.85
CA ILE A 194 -21.92 14.25 -14.60
C ILE A 194 -21.31 12.87 -14.73
N LEU A 195 -20.52 12.67 -15.77
CA LEU A 195 -19.72 11.48 -16.02
C LEU A 195 -18.24 11.83 -15.92
N ILE A 196 -17.48 11.06 -15.13
CA ILE A 196 -16.02 11.16 -15.10
C ILE A 196 -15.47 10.42 -16.31
N ILE A 197 -14.72 11.12 -17.16
CA ILE A 197 -14.20 10.56 -18.42
C ILE A 197 -12.69 10.35 -18.42
N ASP A 198 -11.97 11.12 -17.63
CA ASP A 198 -10.51 11.09 -17.59
C ASP A 198 -10.01 11.75 -16.29
N ARG A 199 -8.70 11.67 -16.05
CA ARG A 199 -8.02 12.27 -14.91
C ARG A 199 -6.73 12.96 -15.37
N GLN A 200 -6.51 14.18 -14.91
CA GLN A 200 -5.23 14.89 -15.05
C GLN A 200 -4.64 15.15 -13.69
N GLU A 201 -3.51 14.51 -13.35
CA GLU A 201 -2.73 14.64 -12.11
C GLU A 201 -3.53 14.76 -10.81
N ASN A 202 -4.12 15.93 -10.53
CA ASN A 202 -4.87 16.25 -9.32
C ASN A 202 -6.35 16.63 -9.52
N GLU A 203 -6.87 16.55 -10.75
CA GLU A 203 -8.21 16.96 -11.14
C GLU A 203 -8.88 15.91 -12.02
N TYR A 204 -10.19 15.68 -11.81
CA TYR A 204 -10.97 14.80 -12.67
C TYR A 204 -11.60 15.58 -13.81
N ILE A 205 -11.48 15.05 -15.03
CA ILE A 205 -12.17 15.60 -16.19
C ILE A 205 -13.55 14.99 -16.25
N VAL A 206 -14.55 15.86 -16.28
CA VAL A 206 -15.95 15.47 -16.25
C VAL A 206 -16.72 16.12 -17.38
N VAL A 207 -17.79 15.46 -17.81
CA VAL A 207 -18.75 15.99 -18.78
C VAL A 207 -20.16 15.86 -18.25
N ALA A 208 -21.07 16.71 -18.73
CA ALA A 208 -22.48 16.58 -18.37
C ALA A 208 -23.03 15.25 -18.90
N LYS A 209 -23.73 14.50 -18.06
CA LYS A 209 -24.36 13.24 -18.45
C LYS A 209 -25.59 13.49 -19.33
N ASP A 210 -25.87 12.57 -20.25
CA ASP A 210 -26.94 12.65 -21.26
C ASP A 210 -26.82 13.88 -22.16
N SER A 211 -25.59 14.38 -22.35
CA SER A 211 -25.29 15.57 -23.14
C SER A 211 -24.65 15.23 -24.49
N LEU A 212 -24.62 16.23 -25.38
CA LEU A 212 -23.89 16.13 -26.66
C LEU A 212 -22.39 15.84 -26.44
N ASP A 213 -21.84 16.33 -25.33
CA ASP A 213 -20.43 16.20 -24.99
C ASP A 213 -20.09 14.73 -24.65
N GLU A 214 -20.96 14.04 -23.92
CA GLU A 214 -20.83 12.60 -23.64
C GLU A 214 -20.88 11.78 -24.94
N ALA A 215 -21.87 12.04 -25.80
CA ALA A 215 -22.00 11.33 -27.07
C ALA A 215 -20.79 11.54 -28.00
N THR A 216 -20.17 12.73 -27.93
CA THR A 216 -18.97 13.06 -28.69
C THR A 216 -17.76 12.27 -28.18
N TRP A 217 -17.57 12.22 -26.87
CA TRP A 217 -16.51 11.42 -26.25
C TRP A 217 -16.64 9.92 -26.54
N LEU A 218 -17.85 9.35 -26.40
CA LEU A 218 -18.10 7.93 -26.71
C LEU A 218 -17.80 7.57 -28.17
N ARG A 219 -18.03 8.49 -29.11
CA ARG A 219 -17.68 8.30 -30.52
C ARG A 219 -16.17 8.31 -30.76
N GLN A 220 -15.44 9.19 -30.08
CA GLN A 220 -13.98 9.27 -30.19
C GLN A 220 -13.31 7.99 -29.67
N GLN A 221 -13.76 7.49 -28.52
CA GLN A 221 -13.24 6.23 -27.94
C GLN A 221 -13.50 5.02 -28.83
N ARG A 222 -14.63 4.97 -29.54
CA ARG A 222 -14.90 3.90 -30.50
C ARG A 222 -13.98 3.96 -31.72
N GLN A 223 -13.64 5.16 -32.18
CA GLN A 223 -12.77 5.33 -33.35
C GLN A 223 -11.30 5.02 -33.06
N SER A 224 -10.80 5.31 -31.86
CA SER A 224 -9.45 4.89 -31.44
C SER A 224 -9.34 3.38 -31.38
N GLN A 225 -10.29 2.70 -30.74
CA GLN A 225 -10.29 1.23 -30.66
C GLN A 225 -10.28 0.53 -32.02
N ILE A 226 -11.01 1.05 -33.01
CA ILE A 226 -11.04 0.46 -34.36
C ILE A 226 -9.68 0.59 -35.06
N LYS A 227 -9.00 1.74 -34.91
CA LYS A 227 -7.67 1.95 -35.50
C LYS A 227 -6.62 1.00 -34.91
N ASP A 228 -6.62 0.83 -33.59
CA ASP A 228 -5.65 -0.04 -32.92
C ASP A 228 -5.83 -1.52 -33.32
N SER A 229 -7.07 -1.93 -33.65
CA SER A 229 -7.38 -3.28 -34.15
C SER A 229 -7.07 -3.51 -35.63
N GLU A 230 -6.85 -2.44 -36.43
CA GLU A 230 -6.44 -2.55 -37.83
C GLU A 230 -4.90 -2.53 -38.01
N GLU A 231 -4.16 -2.11 -36.98
CA GLU A 231 -2.69 -2.07 -36.97
C GLU A 231 -2.02 -3.28 -36.27
N SER A 232 -2.79 -4.19 -35.65
CA SER A 232 -2.31 -5.47 -35.08
C SER A 232 -2.55 -6.66 -36.02
#